data_AF-A0A965RYA2-F1
#
_entry.id   AF-A0A965RYA2-F1
#
_cell.length_a   1.000
_cell.length_b   1.000
_cell.length_c   1.000
_cell.angle_alpha   90.00
_cell.angle_beta   90.00
_cell.angle_gamma   90.00
#
_symmetry.space_group_name_H-M   'P 1'
#
loop_
_entity.id
_entity.type
_entity.pdbx_description
1 polymer ?
#
loop_
_entity_poly.entity_id
_entity_poly.type
_entity_poly.pdbx_seq_one_letter_code
_entity_poly.pdbx_strand_id
1 'polypeptide(L)'
;MSSKQQIDTVLSNIGFSELNELQQETLSKSETAHNMMILSQTGSGKTFAFLLPLFLKLTTNSKEIQAVILAPSRELAIQIEGVFRAMKTNFKVLTCYGGHKMSVEKKSLKEAPAVLIGTPGRICDHISRNTLDLSHVTQFVVDEYDKSLEFGFEDQIKYIYQELHALEFTTLVSATEHKEFPDYLAFRNPAIVNHLANSEDPAITFWNYPVRNSNKFDKLFDLLCSFNGELTIVFCNFREATESVRNHLYDNGYDSIIYHGGMEQDERERALIQFRNGSYHTLICTDLGSRGLDIPEIQHVVHFQFPHSEEAFIHRNGRTARMKANGSSYLLLNKDENTPDYLEVPRAEYKLPINLPHPIASSWVTLYFSGGKKDKINKIDIVGFLGQKGNLLKEEIGLITVLDFAAYAAVKRDHVKALLATIRHEKVKGKKLKIEISK
;
A
#
# COMPACT_ATOMS: atom_id res chain seq x y z
N MET A 1 -32.26 -5.12 6.55
CA MET A 1 -31.42 -6.13 7.22
C MET A 1 -31.09 -5.60 8.60
N SER A 2 -31.01 -6.44 9.64
CA SER A 2 -30.48 -5.99 10.93
C SER A 2 -28.97 -5.72 10.82
N SER A 3 -28.41 -4.88 11.70
CA SER A 3 -26.96 -4.59 11.71
C SER A 3 -26.12 -5.87 11.80
N LYS A 4 -26.58 -6.85 12.58
CA LYS A 4 -25.94 -8.17 12.69
C LYS A 4 -25.87 -8.91 11.35
N GLN A 5 -26.98 -8.96 10.59
CA GLN A 5 -26.99 -9.60 9.27
C GLN A 5 -26.07 -8.90 8.27
N GLN A 6 -25.97 -7.56 8.35
CA GLN A 6 -25.05 -6.79 7.50
C GLN A 6 -23.59 -7.11 7.84
N ILE A 7 -23.25 -7.20 9.13
CA ILE A 7 -21.90 -7.58 9.59
C ILE A 7 -21.54 -8.97 9.09
N ASP A 8 -22.39 -9.98 9.32
CA ASP A 8 -22.15 -11.37 8.92
C ASP A 8 -21.94 -11.49 7.39
N THR A 9 -22.75 -10.75 6.61
CA THR A 9 -22.67 -10.73 5.14
C THR A 9 -21.33 -10.16 4.68
N VAL A 10 -20.92 -9.03 5.27
CA VAL A 10 -19.67 -8.37 4.90
C VAL A 10 -18.47 -9.22 5.29
N LEU A 11 -18.44 -9.78 6.50
CA LEU A 11 -17.40 -10.69 6.98
C LEU A 11 -17.22 -11.88 6.04
N SER A 12 -18.32 -12.52 5.64
CA SER A 12 -18.30 -13.62 4.67
C SER A 12 -17.73 -13.18 3.31
N ASN A 13 -18.08 -11.98 2.83
CA ASN A 13 -17.58 -11.48 1.55
C ASN A 13 -16.08 -11.22 1.51
N ILE A 14 -15.50 -10.75 2.63
CA ILE A 14 -14.07 -10.49 2.77
C ILE A 14 -13.27 -11.72 3.20
N GLY A 15 -13.95 -12.82 3.53
CA GLY A 15 -13.33 -14.11 3.84
C GLY A 15 -12.94 -14.30 5.31
N PHE A 16 -13.55 -13.56 6.23
CA PHE A 16 -13.33 -13.72 7.68
C PHE A 16 -14.56 -14.35 8.35
N SER A 17 -14.34 -15.18 9.36
CA SER A 17 -15.39 -15.80 10.16
C SER A 17 -15.90 -14.90 11.28
N GLU A 18 -15.03 -14.04 11.82
CA GLU A 18 -15.32 -13.17 12.95
C GLU A 18 -14.47 -11.89 12.93
N LEU A 19 -14.89 -10.91 13.74
CA LEU A 19 -14.13 -9.69 13.98
C LEU A 19 -12.98 -9.98 14.95
N ASN A 20 -11.80 -9.40 14.72
CA ASN A 20 -10.73 -9.41 15.70
C ASN A 20 -10.98 -8.41 16.84
N GLU A 21 -10.17 -8.44 17.90
CA GLU A 21 -10.36 -7.59 19.09
C GLU A 21 -10.42 -6.09 18.76
N LEU A 22 -9.49 -5.60 17.91
CA LEU A 22 -9.48 -4.22 17.43
C LEU A 22 -10.81 -3.85 16.77
N GLN A 23 -11.32 -4.69 15.88
CA GLN A 23 -12.55 -4.46 15.13
C GLN A 23 -13.79 -4.51 16.03
N GLN A 24 -13.84 -5.44 17.00
CA GLN A 24 -14.93 -5.56 17.97
C GLN A 24 -15.00 -4.32 18.87
N GLU A 25 -13.86 -3.90 19.43
CA GLU A 25 -13.79 -2.72 20.29
C GLU A 25 -14.13 -1.43 19.54
N THR A 26 -13.62 -1.29 18.31
CA THR A 26 -13.92 -0.17 17.42
C THR A 26 -15.42 -0.10 17.13
N LEU A 27 -16.03 -1.23 16.77
CA LEU A 27 -17.47 -1.29 16.49
C LEU A 27 -18.28 -0.88 17.73
N SER A 28 -17.98 -1.45 18.90
CA SER A 28 -18.69 -1.16 20.15
C SER A 28 -18.60 0.33 20.53
N LYS A 29 -17.40 0.92 20.49
CA LYS A 29 -17.23 2.35 20.82
C LYS A 29 -17.90 3.27 19.80
N SER A 30 -18.01 2.85 18.53
CA SER A 30 -18.60 3.67 17.45
C SER A 30 -20.11 3.82 17.53
N GLU A 31 -20.78 3.07 18.42
CA GLU A 31 -22.22 3.17 18.63
C GLU A 31 -22.61 4.50 19.31
N THR A 32 -21.75 5.02 20.18
CA THR A 32 -22.03 6.23 20.98
C THR A 32 -21.01 7.35 20.78
N ALA A 33 -19.79 7.03 20.33
CA ALA A 33 -18.75 8.03 20.15
C ALA A 33 -18.90 8.80 18.83
N HIS A 34 -18.97 10.13 18.92
CA HIS A 34 -18.87 11.04 17.77
C HIS A 34 -17.41 11.23 17.32
N ASN A 35 -16.47 11.22 18.25
CA ASN A 35 -15.04 11.34 17.98
C ASN A 35 -14.34 10.05 18.39
N MET A 36 -13.54 9.47 17.50
CA MET A 36 -12.83 8.22 17.76
C MET A 36 -11.37 8.29 17.31
N MET A 37 -10.47 7.85 18.17
CA MET A 37 -9.05 7.66 17.88
C MET A 37 -8.75 6.16 17.85
N ILE A 38 -8.28 5.65 16.72
CA ILE A 38 -7.87 4.25 16.57
C ILE A 38 -6.33 4.20 16.49
N LEU A 39 -5.71 3.64 17.52
CA LEU A 39 -4.26 3.47 17.63
C LEU A 39 -3.91 2.00 17.43
N SER A 40 -3.24 1.66 16.33
CA SER A 40 -2.69 0.30 16.17
C SER A 40 -1.60 0.26 15.10
N GLN A 41 -0.86 -0.85 15.04
CA GLN A 41 0.25 -1.05 14.09
C GLN A 41 -0.23 -1.49 12.69
N THR A 42 0.63 -1.42 11.67
CA THR A 42 0.26 -1.83 10.30
C THR A 42 -0.03 -3.33 10.25
N GLY A 43 -1.07 -3.74 9.54
CA GLY A 43 -1.45 -5.16 9.43
C GLY A 43 -2.40 -5.68 10.52
N SER A 44 -2.78 -4.86 11.49
CA SER A 44 -3.76 -5.22 12.56
C SER A 44 -5.23 -5.29 12.09
N GLY A 45 -5.51 -4.96 10.82
CA GLY A 45 -6.87 -4.89 10.29
C GLY A 45 -7.59 -3.55 10.48
N LYS A 46 -6.85 -2.46 10.72
CA LYS A 46 -7.36 -1.07 10.87
C LYS A 46 -8.39 -0.66 9.83
N THR A 47 -8.10 -0.93 8.56
CA THR A 47 -8.95 -0.50 7.45
C THR A 47 -10.37 -1.03 7.62
N PHE A 48 -10.52 -2.31 7.95
CA PHE A 48 -11.85 -2.87 8.20
C PHE A 48 -12.46 -2.35 9.51
N ALA A 49 -11.64 -2.09 10.53
CA ALA A 49 -12.09 -1.56 11.82
C ALA A 49 -12.83 -0.23 11.69
N PHE A 50 -12.36 0.72 10.87
CA PHE A 50 -13.09 1.98 10.64
C PHE A 50 -14.12 1.90 9.52
N LEU A 51 -13.92 1.05 8.49
CA LEU A 51 -14.88 0.93 7.39
C LEU A 51 -16.19 0.26 7.81
N LEU A 52 -16.14 -0.71 8.72
CA LEU A 52 -17.33 -1.42 9.19
C LEU A 52 -18.35 -0.49 9.87
N PRO A 53 -18.01 0.28 10.92
CA PRO A 53 -18.96 1.18 11.55
C PRO A 53 -19.39 2.32 10.62
N LEU A 54 -18.50 2.77 9.72
CA LEU A 54 -18.84 3.75 8.69
C LEU A 54 -19.94 3.23 7.75
N PHE A 55 -19.76 2.01 7.25
CA PHE A 55 -20.71 1.34 6.37
C PHE A 55 -22.08 1.15 7.03
N LEU A 56 -22.12 0.76 8.30
CA LEU A 56 -23.37 0.53 9.03
C LEU A 56 -24.20 1.81 9.20
N LYS A 57 -23.57 2.98 9.11
CA LYS A 57 -24.23 4.30 9.20
C LYS A 57 -24.66 4.87 7.83
N LEU A 58 -24.29 4.23 6.72
CA LEU A 58 -24.68 4.70 5.38
C LEU A 58 -26.17 4.43 5.09
N THR A 59 -26.80 5.37 4.39
CA THR A 59 -28.22 5.30 3.99
C THR A 59 -28.38 5.11 2.49
N THR A 60 -29.24 4.18 2.06
CA THR A 60 -29.37 3.74 0.66
C THR A 60 -30.10 4.72 -0.27
N ASN A 61 -30.87 5.66 0.27
CA ASN A 61 -31.72 6.56 -0.50
C ASN A 61 -31.13 7.97 -0.69
N SER A 62 -29.91 8.19 -0.23
CA SER A 62 -29.21 9.46 -0.45
C SER A 62 -28.56 9.49 -1.84
N LYS A 63 -28.61 10.65 -2.49
CA LYS A 63 -27.88 10.95 -3.73
C LYS A 63 -26.61 11.75 -3.48
N GLU A 64 -26.25 11.96 -2.22
CA GLU A 64 -25.14 12.81 -1.78
C GLU A 64 -23.98 11.97 -1.25
N ILE A 65 -22.82 12.62 -1.12
CA ILE A 65 -21.66 12.05 -0.45
C ILE A 65 -21.93 12.02 1.06
N GLN A 66 -21.85 10.84 1.66
CA GLN A 66 -22.16 10.65 3.09
C GLN A 66 -20.89 10.51 3.94
N ALA A 67 -19.80 10.01 3.36
CA ALA A 67 -18.54 9.82 4.05
C ALA A 67 -17.34 10.24 3.21
N VAL A 68 -16.37 10.89 3.86
CA VAL A 68 -15.06 11.23 3.28
C VAL A 68 -13.96 10.52 4.08
N ILE A 69 -13.07 9.84 3.37
CA ILE A 69 -11.90 9.15 3.94
C ILE A 69 -10.65 9.74 3.30
N LEU A 70 -9.80 10.37 4.10
CA LEU A 70 -8.50 10.87 3.67
C LEU A 70 -7.41 9.85 3.95
N ALA A 71 -6.49 9.73 3.00
CA ALA A 71 -5.27 8.95 3.15
C ALA A 71 -4.06 9.75 2.64
N PRO A 72 -2.89 9.69 3.29
CA PRO A 72 -1.71 10.46 2.91
C PRO A 72 -1.10 10.04 1.56
N SER A 73 -1.39 8.82 1.09
CA SER A 73 -0.85 8.29 -0.16
C SER A 73 -1.95 7.78 -1.09
N ARG A 74 -1.61 7.73 -2.38
CA ARG A 74 -2.51 7.26 -3.44
C ARG A 74 -2.77 5.77 -3.27
N GLU A 75 -1.72 5.04 -2.92
CA GLU A 75 -1.71 3.60 -2.74
C GLU A 75 -2.58 3.18 -1.55
N LEU A 76 -2.52 3.91 -0.43
CA LEU A 76 -3.40 3.67 0.70
C LEU A 76 -4.86 3.98 0.34
N ALA A 77 -5.12 5.07 -0.38
CA ALA A 77 -6.48 5.38 -0.85
C ALA A 77 -7.07 4.25 -1.73
N ILE A 78 -6.27 3.70 -2.65
CA ILE A 78 -6.66 2.55 -3.50
C ILE A 78 -6.87 1.29 -2.65
N GLN A 79 -6.02 1.06 -1.63
CA GLN A 79 -6.17 -0.07 -0.73
C GLN A 79 -7.49 0.00 0.06
N ILE A 80 -7.83 1.16 0.62
CA ILE A 80 -9.09 1.37 1.34
C ILE A 80 -10.28 1.12 0.41
N GLU A 81 -10.22 1.61 -0.83
CA GLU A 81 -11.24 1.33 -1.85
C GLU A 81 -11.37 -0.16 -2.13
N GLY A 82 -10.23 -0.87 -2.25
CA GLY A 82 -10.17 -2.31 -2.46
C GLY A 82 -10.91 -3.08 -1.37
N VAL A 83 -10.64 -2.74 -0.09
CA VAL A 83 -11.33 -3.33 1.07
C VAL A 83 -12.83 -3.02 1.00
N PHE A 84 -13.22 -1.77 0.77
CA PHE A 84 -14.64 -1.39 0.69
C PHE A 84 -15.38 -2.13 -0.44
N ARG A 85 -14.74 -2.31 -1.61
CA ARG A 85 -15.31 -3.09 -2.72
C ARG A 85 -15.41 -4.58 -2.39
N ALA A 86 -14.44 -5.13 -1.64
CA ALA A 86 -14.45 -6.52 -1.21
C ALA A 86 -15.61 -6.83 -0.24
N MET A 87 -16.11 -5.83 0.49
CA MET A 87 -17.33 -5.95 1.31
C MET A 87 -18.60 -6.20 0.46
N LYS A 88 -18.55 -5.96 -0.87
CA LYS A 88 -19.65 -6.10 -1.84
C LYS A 88 -20.94 -5.39 -1.41
N THR A 89 -20.80 -4.16 -0.92
CA THR A 89 -21.94 -3.32 -0.55
C THR A 89 -22.66 -2.78 -1.80
N ASN A 90 -23.90 -2.32 -1.62
CA ASN A 90 -24.64 -1.63 -2.70
C ASN A 90 -24.26 -0.13 -2.82
N PHE A 91 -23.28 0.33 -2.04
CA PHE A 91 -22.87 1.72 -2.01
C PHE A 91 -21.78 1.98 -3.04
N LYS A 92 -21.93 3.06 -3.79
CA LYS A 92 -20.91 3.51 -4.74
C LYS A 92 -19.75 4.15 -3.96
N VAL A 93 -18.54 3.71 -4.24
CA VAL A 93 -17.29 4.30 -3.75
C VAL A 93 -16.51 4.91 -4.92
N LEU A 94 -15.87 6.04 -4.68
CA LEU A 94 -14.95 6.68 -5.62
C LEU A 94 -13.66 7.10 -4.89
N THR A 95 -12.53 6.88 -5.54
CA THR A 95 -11.22 7.29 -5.04
C THR A 95 -10.65 8.39 -5.93
N CYS A 96 -10.22 9.51 -5.33
CA CYS A 96 -9.63 10.65 -6.01
C CYS A 96 -8.22 10.92 -5.49
N TYR A 97 -7.22 10.86 -6.38
CA TYR A 97 -5.82 11.11 -6.02
C TYR A 97 -5.04 11.72 -7.18
N GLY A 98 -3.90 12.35 -6.89
CA GLY A 98 -3.06 12.98 -7.92
C GLY A 98 -2.56 11.99 -8.98
N GLY A 99 -2.23 12.46 -10.18
CA GLY A 99 -1.75 11.60 -11.29
C GLY A 99 -2.86 10.89 -12.08
N HIS A 100 -4.06 10.76 -11.52
CA HIS A 100 -5.23 10.31 -12.27
C HIS A 100 -5.92 11.50 -12.98
N LYS A 101 -6.54 11.23 -14.14
CA LYS A 101 -7.11 12.29 -15.00
C LYS A 101 -8.33 12.92 -14.33
N MET A 102 -8.23 14.23 -14.03
CA MET A 102 -9.31 15.03 -13.44
C MET A 102 -10.63 14.90 -14.22
N SER A 103 -10.57 14.83 -15.55
CA SER A 103 -11.76 14.65 -16.39
C SER A 103 -12.50 13.33 -16.13
N VAL A 104 -11.79 12.27 -15.76
CA VAL A 104 -12.38 10.95 -15.45
C VAL A 104 -13.09 11.01 -14.09
N GLU A 105 -12.46 11.61 -13.09
CA GLU A 105 -13.06 11.82 -11.76
C GLU A 105 -14.28 12.72 -11.83
N LYS A 106 -14.19 13.87 -12.52
CA LYS A 106 -15.35 14.76 -12.76
C LYS A 106 -16.52 14.04 -13.41
N LYS A 107 -16.26 13.14 -14.37
CA LYS A 107 -17.30 12.35 -15.00
C LYS A 107 -17.94 11.36 -14.01
N SER A 108 -17.13 10.72 -13.16
CA SER A 108 -17.60 9.79 -12.14
C SER A 108 -18.40 10.48 -11.02
N LEU A 109 -18.02 11.71 -10.66
CA LEU A 109 -18.66 12.56 -9.65
C LEU A 109 -20.01 13.16 -10.08
N LYS A 110 -20.37 13.09 -11.38
CA LYS A 110 -21.73 13.49 -11.83
C LYS A 110 -22.85 12.73 -11.13
N GLU A 111 -22.55 11.51 -10.70
CA GLU A 111 -23.38 10.72 -9.81
C GLU A 111 -22.59 10.53 -8.52
N ALA A 112 -23.00 11.20 -7.45
CA ALA A 112 -22.22 11.22 -6.22
C ALA A 112 -22.02 9.79 -5.67
N PRO A 113 -20.80 9.42 -5.26
CA PRO A 113 -20.57 8.22 -4.49
C PRO A 113 -21.12 8.40 -3.06
N ALA A 114 -21.53 7.33 -2.41
CA ALA A 114 -21.85 7.40 -0.98
C ALA A 114 -20.57 7.58 -0.14
N VAL A 115 -19.45 6.99 -0.58
CA VAL A 115 -18.14 7.08 0.06
C VAL A 115 -17.12 7.66 -0.91
N LEU A 116 -16.50 8.77 -0.51
CA LEU A 116 -15.39 9.38 -1.22
C LEU A 116 -14.09 9.09 -0.46
N ILE A 117 -13.11 8.55 -1.16
CA ILE A 117 -11.76 8.30 -0.63
C ILE A 117 -10.79 9.20 -1.40
N GLY A 118 -9.78 9.78 -0.76
CA GLY A 118 -8.77 10.48 -1.53
C GLY A 118 -7.61 11.06 -0.76
N THR A 119 -6.62 11.52 -1.52
CA THR A 119 -5.49 12.26 -0.95
C THR A 119 -5.88 13.72 -0.68
N PRO A 120 -5.47 14.35 0.44
CA PRO A 120 -5.90 15.70 0.83
C PRO A 120 -5.78 16.72 -0.31
N GLY A 121 -4.61 16.80 -0.95
CA GLY A 121 -4.38 17.76 -2.04
C GLY A 121 -5.34 17.59 -3.23
N ARG A 122 -5.73 16.36 -3.59
CA ARG A 122 -6.65 16.12 -4.71
C ARG A 122 -8.09 16.46 -4.36
N ILE A 123 -8.51 16.18 -3.12
CA ILE A 123 -9.84 16.58 -2.66
C ILE A 123 -9.95 18.11 -2.64
N CYS A 124 -8.92 18.83 -2.18
CA CYS A 124 -8.85 20.30 -2.26
C CYS A 124 -8.95 20.83 -3.71
N ASP A 125 -8.26 20.20 -4.66
CA ASP A 125 -8.34 20.55 -6.10
C ASP A 125 -9.77 20.34 -6.66
N HIS A 126 -10.50 19.36 -6.16
CA HIS A 126 -11.90 19.15 -6.53
C HIS A 126 -12.86 20.19 -5.93
N ILE A 127 -12.67 20.54 -4.65
CA ILE A 127 -13.44 21.57 -3.94
C ILE A 127 -13.23 22.92 -4.62
N SER A 128 -11.98 23.35 -4.81
CA SER A 128 -11.64 24.64 -5.45
C SER A 128 -12.15 24.78 -6.89
N ARG A 129 -12.37 23.66 -7.60
CA ARG A 129 -12.94 23.64 -8.96
C ARG A 129 -14.47 23.50 -8.98
N ASN A 130 -15.13 23.52 -7.82
CA ASN A 130 -16.57 23.32 -7.66
C ASN A 130 -17.06 22.03 -8.35
N THR A 131 -16.31 20.94 -8.18
CA THR A 131 -16.65 19.63 -8.78
C THR A 131 -17.04 18.58 -7.77
N LEU A 132 -17.10 18.97 -6.50
CA LEU A 132 -17.36 18.13 -5.36
C LEU A 132 -18.20 18.93 -4.38
N ASP A 133 -19.27 18.31 -3.87
CA ASP A 133 -20.12 18.86 -2.82
C ASP A 133 -19.98 17.95 -1.59
N LEU A 134 -19.55 18.55 -0.47
CA LEU A 134 -19.32 17.85 0.80
C LEU A 134 -20.30 18.30 1.90
N SER A 135 -21.27 19.15 1.57
CA SER A 135 -22.19 19.77 2.54
C SER A 135 -23.04 18.77 3.33
N HIS A 136 -23.24 17.57 2.77
CA HIS A 136 -24.04 16.49 3.37
C HIS A 136 -23.22 15.35 3.99
N VAL A 137 -21.89 15.50 4.06
CA VAL A 137 -21.02 14.50 4.66
C VAL A 137 -21.18 14.48 6.17
N THR A 138 -21.61 13.34 6.71
CA THR A 138 -21.79 13.14 8.16
C THR A 138 -20.63 12.39 8.80
N GLN A 139 -19.75 11.78 8.00
CA GLN A 139 -18.66 10.95 8.49
C GLN A 139 -17.32 11.34 7.85
N PHE A 140 -16.32 11.60 8.68
CA PHE A 140 -14.96 11.96 8.26
C PHE A 140 -13.95 11.02 8.89
N VAL A 141 -13.10 10.43 8.06
CA VAL A 141 -12.01 9.56 8.51
C VAL A 141 -10.68 10.08 7.96
N VAL A 142 -9.65 10.11 8.79
CA VAL A 142 -8.27 10.30 8.33
C VAL A 142 -7.46 9.07 8.72
N ASP A 143 -7.08 8.27 7.72
CA ASP A 143 -6.18 7.13 7.90
C ASP A 143 -4.72 7.59 7.82
N GLU A 144 -3.85 7.03 8.66
CA GLU A 144 -2.47 7.49 8.87
C GLU A 144 -2.39 9.03 9.10
N TYR A 145 -3.10 9.49 10.14
CA TYR A 145 -3.17 10.92 10.51
C TYR A 145 -1.79 11.52 10.82
N ASP A 146 -0.99 10.83 11.63
CA ASP A 146 0.41 11.14 11.91
C ASP A 146 1.21 11.46 10.64
N LYS A 147 1.08 10.59 9.63
CA LYS A 147 1.79 10.74 8.37
C LYS A 147 1.27 11.89 7.52
N SER A 148 -0.03 12.14 7.58
CA SER A 148 -0.62 13.28 6.89
C SER A 148 -0.04 14.59 7.41
N LEU A 149 0.22 14.70 8.72
CA LEU A 149 0.91 15.85 9.31
C LEU A 149 2.39 15.91 8.90
N GLU A 150 3.10 14.78 8.96
CA GLU A 150 4.52 14.72 8.55
C GLU A 150 4.72 15.14 7.09
N PHE A 151 3.76 14.82 6.21
CA PHE A 151 3.76 15.25 4.81
C PHE A 151 3.30 16.69 4.58
N GLY A 152 2.95 17.42 5.64
CA GLY A 152 2.49 18.81 5.56
C GLY A 152 1.11 18.95 4.94
N PHE A 153 0.21 17.96 5.11
CA PHE A 153 -1.17 18.04 4.64
C PHE A 153 -2.14 18.72 5.61
N GLU A 154 -1.64 19.32 6.69
CA GLU A 154 -2.47 19.93 7.73
C GLU A 154 -3.41 21.01 7.17
N ASP A 155 -2.89 21.94 6.36
CA ASP A 155 -3.68 23.01 5.76
C ASP A 155 -4.78 22.45 4.81
N GLN A 156 -4.46 21.40 4.06
CA GLN A 156 -5.41 20.73 3.18
C GLN A 156 -6.49 20.01 3.97
N ILE A 157 -6.13 19.30 5.05
CA ILE A 157 -7.08 18.64 5.94
C ILE A 157 -8.00 19.67 6.57
N LYS A 158 -7.45 20.79 7.06
CA LYS A 158 -8.21 21.91 7.61
C LYS A 158 -9.21 22.46 6.59
N TYR A 159 -8.76 22.73 5.36
CA TYR A 159 -9.63 23.24 4.31
C TYR A 159 -10.78 22.28 4.00
N ILE A 160 -10.49 20.98 3.85
CA ILE A 160 -11.53 19.97 3.62
C ILE A 160 -12.51 19.92 4.80
N TYR A 161 -12.01 19.90 6.03
CA TYR A 161 -12.83 19.81 7.24
C TYR A 161 -13.82 20.98 7.35
N GLN A 162 -13.42 22.19 6.94
CA GLN A 162 -14.27 23.38 6.96
C GLN A 162 -15.47 23.30 5.99
N GLU A 163 -15.39 22.48 4.94
CA GLU A 163 -16.47 22.24 3.98
C GLU A 163 -17.48 21.17 4.47
N LEU A 164 -17.19 20.47 5.58
CA LEU A 164 -18.02 19.38 6.12
C LEU A 164 -19.11 19.93 7.06
N HIS A 165 -20.11 20.60 6.51
CA HIS A 165 -21.12 21.31 7.32
C HIS A 165 -22.11 20.42 8.09
N ALA A 166 -22.25 19.15 7.69
CA ALA A 166 -23.14 18.17 8.33
C ALA A 166 -22.40 17.12 9.16
N LEU A 167 -21.13 17.37 9.52
CA LEU A 167 -20.27 16.37 10.15
C LEU A 167 -20.78 15.95 11.53
N GLU A 168 -21.00 14.65 11.72
CA GLU A 168 -21.42 14.06 12.99
C GLU A 168 -20.35 13.16 13.60
N PHE A 169 -19.58 12.45 12.77
CA PHE A 169 -18.61 11.46 13.21
C PHE A 169 -17.22 11.74 12.63
N THR A 170 -16.21 11.88 13.49
CA THR A 170 -14.80 11.99 13.10
C THR A 170 -14.02 10.80 13.65
N THR A 171 -13.28 10.11 12.78
CA THR A 171 -12.37 9.02 13.17
C THR A 171 -10.96 9.33 12.70
N LEU A 172 -10.00 9.40 13.63
CA LEU A 172 -8.58 9.51 13.32
C LEU A 172 -7.92 8.15 13.57
N VAL A 173 -7.15 7.68 12.58
CA VAL A 173 -6.44 6.41 12.67
C VAL A 173 -4.94 6.70 12.58
N SER A 174 -4.17 6.20 13.54
CA SER A 174 -2.75 6.52 13.66
C SER A 174 -1.95 5.34 14.19
N ALA A 175 -0.66 5.31 13.87
CA ALA A 175 0.29 4.40 14.50
C ALA A 175 0.98 5.03 15.72
N THR A 176 0.85 6.34 15.91
CA THR A 176 1.38 7.08 17.05
C THR A 176 0.26 7.85 17.77
N GLU A 177 0.39 7.98 19.08
CA GLU A 177 -0.58 8.73 19.89
C GLU A 177 -0.31 10.24 19.80
N HIS A 178 -1.29 10.99 19.32
CA HIS A 178 -1.30 12.45 19.39
C HIS A 178 -2.16 12.89 20.57
N LYS A 179 -1.59 13.72 21.46
CA LYS A 179 -2.28 14.24 22.65
C LYS A 179 -2.91 15.61 22.44
N GLU A 180 -2.42 16.35 21.46
CA GLU A 180 -2.91 17.67 21.10
C GLU A 180 -3.40 17.65 19.65
N PHE A 181 -4.59 18.22 19.44
CA PHE A 181 -5.22 18.31 18.13
C PHE A 181 -5.42 19.79 17.78
N PRO A 182 -5.26 20.17 16.50
CA PRO A 182 -5.51 21.54 16.07
C PRO A 182 -6.93 22.01 16.39
N ASP A 183 -7.09 23.29 16.76
CA ASP A 183 -8.37 23.88 17.13
C ASP A 183 -9.46 23.78 16.05
N TYR A 184 -9.06 23.64 14.77
CA TYR A 184 -9.99 23.50 13.66
C TYR A 184 -10.72 22.16 13.68
N LEU A 185 -10.14 21.12 14.30
CA LEU A 185 -10.81 19.84 14.50
C LEU A 185 -11.64 19.93 15.78
N ALA A 186 -12.96 19.78 15.66
CA ALA A 186 -13.84 19.62 16.82
C ALA A 186 -13.69 18.22 17.47
N PHE A 187 -12.44 17.78 17.65
CA PHE A 187 -12.03 16.44 18.07
C PHE A 187 -11.64 16.45 19.55
N ARG A 188 -12.62 16.74 20.41
CA ARG A 188 -12.44 16.78 21.88
C ARG A 188 -12.82 15.45 22.50
N ASN A 189 -12.04 15.00 23.48
CA ASN A 189 -12.26 13.78 24.28
C ASN A 189 -12.69 12.56 23.43
N PRO A 190 -11.90 12.16 22.43
CA PRO A 190 -12.26 11.05 21.57
C PRO A 190 -12.33 9.73 22.36
N ALA A 191 -13.19 8.82 21.94
CA ALA A 191 -13.10 7.44 22.37
C ALA A 191 -11.82 6.82 21.79
N ILE A 192 -10.92 6.37 22.66
CA ILE A 192 -9.62 5.81 22.26
C ILE A 192 -9.72 4.29 22.18
N VAL A 193 -9.43 3.70 21.03
CA VAL A 193 -9.20 2.26 20.83
C VAL A 193 -7.69 2.08 20.70
N ASN A 194 -7.02 1.49 21.70
CA ASN A 194 -5.56 1.37 21.71
C ASN A 194 -5.11 -0.09 21.67
N HIS A 195 -4.57 -0.49 20.52
CA HIS A 195 -3.98 -1.80 20.24
C HIS A 195 -2.53 -1.65 19.75
N LEU A 196 -1.79 -0.66 20.25
CA LEU A 196 -0.35 -0.52 19.95
C LEU A 196 0.51 -1.62 20.61
N ALA A 197 0.06 -2.14 21.76
CA ALA A 197 0.82 -3.07 22.61
C ALA A 197 0.36 -4.54 22.56
N ASN A 198 -0.74 -4.87 21.87
CA ASN A 198 -1.36 -6.21 21.89
C ASN A 198 -0.74 -7.23 20.92
N SER A 199 0.35 -6.90 20.25
CA SER A 199 1.19 -7.88 19.56
C SER A 199 2.42 -8.14 20.40
N GLU A 200 2.69 -9.40 20.75
CA GLU A 200 4.08 -9.83 20.99
C GLU A 200 4.88 -9.28 19.80
N ASP A 201 5.80 -8.34 20.04
CA ASP A 201 6.59 -7.76 18.96
C ASP A 201 7.23 -8.92 18.20
N PRO A 202 6.86 -9.14 16.93
CA PRO A 202 7.51 -10.18 16.15
C PRO A 202 9.00 -9.80 16.09
N ALA A 203 9.86 -10.72 16.53
CA ALA A 203 11.24 -10.40 16.85
C ALA A 203 12.00 -9.96 15.58
N ILE A 204 12.14 -8.65 15.40
CA ILE A 204 13.02 -8.09 14.39
C ILE A 204 14.45 -8.28 14.88
N THR A 205 15.23 -9.05 14.14
CA THR A 205 16.67 -9.16 14.39
C THR A 205 17.36 -7.99 13.72
N PHE A 206 17.96 -7.11 14.53
CA PHE A 206 18.72 -5.98 14.02
C PHE A 206 20.19 -6.37 13.84
N TRP A 207 20.73 -6.07 12.67
CA TRP A 207 22.10 -6.35 12.28
C TRP A 207 22.84 -5.07 11.92
N ASN A 208 24.03 -4.91 12.50
CA ASN A 208 25.01 -3.97 12.00
C ASN A 208 25.74 -4.57 10.80
N TYR A 209 25.81 -3.85 9.69
CA TYR A 209 26.58 -4.29 8.52
C TYR A 209 27.57 -3.20 8.08
N PRO A 210 28.79 -3.20 8.66
CA PRO A 210 29.74 -2.10 8.48
C PRO A 210 30.42 -2.15 7.11
N VAL A 211 30.48 -1.00 6.45
CA VAL A 211 31.19 -0.78 5.19
C VAL A 211 32.65 -0.46 5.51
N ARG A 212 33.49 -1.50 5.53
CA ARG A 212 34.95 -1.39 5.73
C ARG A 212 35.67 -1.54 4.38
N ASN A 213 36.51 -0.57 4.02
CA ASN A 213 37.41 -0.61 2.85
C ASN A 213 36.73 -0.95 1.50
N SER A 214 35.46 -0.61 1.33
CA SER A 214 34.64 -0.86 0.13
C SER A 214 33.63 0.28 0.00
N ASN A 215 32.97 0.40 -1.16
CA ASN A 215 31.88 1.36 -1.30
C ASN A 215 30.56 0.74 -0.81
N LYS A 216 29.60 1.59 -0.43
CA LYS A 216 28.29 1.18 0.12
C LYS A 216 27.45 0.36 -0.88
N PHE A 217 27.63 0.60 -2.18
CA PHE A 217 26.91 -0.10 -3.25
C PHE A 217 27.36 -1.56 -3.39
N ASP A 218 28.68 -1.81 -3.45
CA ASP A 218 29.22 -3.19 -3.53
C ASP A 218 28.80 -3.99 -2.28
N LYS A 219 28.83 -3.36 -1.11
CA LYS A 219 28.39 -3.99 0.13
C LYS A 219 26.91 -4.35 0.12
N LEU A 220 26.07 -3.47 -0.40
CA LEU A 220 24.66 -3.77 -0.60
C LEU A 220 24.48 -4.95 -1.57
N PHE A 221 25.21 -4.98 -2.68
CA PHE A 221 25.17 -6.09 -3.63
C PHE A 221 25.49 -7.44 -2.97
N ASP A 222 26.60 -7.52 -2.21
CA ASP A 222 26.98 -8.75 -1.50
C ASP A 222 25.91 -9.19 -0.50
N LEU A 223 25.34 -8.23 0.23
CA LEU A 223 24.27 -8.48 1.20
C LEU A 223 23.02 -9.04 0.51
N LEU A 224 22.58 -8.41 -0.58
CA LEU A 224 21.41 -8.84 -1.33
C LEU A 224 21.60 -10.21 -1.99
N CYS A 225 22.81 -10.54 -2.42
CA CYS A 225 23.15 -11.88 -2.89
C CYS A 225 23.00 -12.91 -1.76
N SER A 226 23.46 -12.59 -0.54
CA SER A 226 23.36 -13.49 0.61
C SER A 226 21.93 -13.87 0.99
N PHE A 227 20.93 -13.08 0.59
CA PHE A 227 19.51 -13.35 0.85
C PHE A 227 18.87 -14.36 -0.10
N ASN A 228 19.59 -14.83 -1.12
CA ASN A 228 19.14 -15.93 -1.98
C ASN A 228 17.74 -15.72 -2.61
N GLY A 229 17.39 -14.46 -2.92
CA GLY A 229 16.11 -14.10 -3.53
C GLY A 229 14.92 -13.96 -2.56
N GLU A 230 15.15 -13.88 -1.25
CA GLU A 230 14.11 -13.54 -0.29
C GLU A 230 13.63 -12.08 -0.44
N LEU A 231 12.35 -11.80 -0.12
CA LEU A 231 11.77 -10.48 -0.35
C LEU A 231 12.44 -9.44 0.54
N THR A 232 12.94 -8.40 -0.12
CA THR A 232 13.79 -7.40 0.49
C THR A 232 13.32 -6.00 0.12
N ILE A 233 13.31 -5.09 1.08
CA ILE A 233 13.15 -3.65 0.83
C ILE A 233 14.43 -2.93 1.20
N VAL A 234 14.93 -2.10 0.28
CA VAL A 234 16.08 -1.24 0.48
C VAL A 234 15.61 0.21 0.57
N PHE A 235 15.76 0.83 1.73
CA PHE A 235 15.37 2.22 1.94
C PHE A 235 16.51 3.20 1.69
N CYS A 236 16.22 4.19 0.85
CA CYS A 236 17.03 5.38 0.62
C CYS A 236 16.24 6.64 1.04
N ASN A 237 16.92 7.78 1.22
CA ASN A 237 16.25 9.05 1.56
C ASN A 237 15.89 9.87 0.31
N PHE A 238 16.67 9.71 -0.76
CA PHE A 238 16.55 10.52 -1.99
C PHE A 238 16.20 9.67 -3.21
N ARG A 239 15.51 10.27 -4.18
CA ARG A 239 15.08 9.62 -5.43
C ARG A 239 16.30 9.26 -6.29
N GLU A 240 17.25 10.17 -6.35
CA GLU A 240 18.52 10.01 -7.07
C GLU A 240 19.34 8.87 -6.48
N ALA A 241 19.26 8.68 -5.15
CA ALA A 241 19.92 7.56 -4.48
C ALA A 241 19.25 6.22 -4.85
N THR A 242 17.91 6.15 -4.90
CA THR A 242 17.22 4.92 -5.33
C THR A 242 17.60 4.52 -6.76
N GLU A 243 17.72 5.48 -7.67
CA GLU A 243 18.16 5.26 -9.06
C GLU A 243 19.61 4.80 -9.13
N SER A 244 20.50 5.45 -8.37
CA SER A 244 21.93 5.09 -8.34
C SER A 244 22.13 3.67 -7.81
N VAL A 245 21.40 3.28 -6.77
CA VAL A 245 21.43 1.92 -6.23
C VAL A 245 20.94 0.91 -7.26
N ARG A 246 19.80 1.18 -7.92
CA ARG A 246 19.24 0.31 -8.96
C ARG A 246 20.21 0.13 -10.13
N ASN A 247 20.81 1.22 -10.62
CA ASN A 247 21.77 1.19 -11.72
C ASN A 247 22.97 0.30 -11.38
N HIS A 248 23.56 0.51 -10.19
CA HIS A 248 24.70 -0.28 -9.76
C HIS A 248 24.36 -1.77 -9.64
N LEU A 249 23.21 -2.12 -9.05
CA LEU A 249 22.76 -3.51 -8.96
C LEU A 249 22.54 -4.12 -10.35
N TYR A 250 21.91 -3.38 -11.26
CA TYR A 250 21.65 -3.82 -12.62
C TYR A 250 22.94 -4.08 -13.41
N ASP A 251 23.93 -3.19 -13.30
CA ASP A 251 25.23 -3.33 -13.97
C ASP A 251 26.01 -4.56 -13.47
N ASN A 252 25.73 -5.02 -12.24
CA ASN A 252 26.28 -6.24 -11.66
C ASN A 252 25.35 -7.47 -11.81
N GLY A 253 24.31 -7.37 -12.63
CA GLY A 253 23.41 -8.49 -12.96
C GLY A 253 22.35 -8.81 -11.89
N TYR A 254 22.09 -7.90 -10.95
CA TYR A 254 21.05 -8.05 -9.94
C TYR A 254 19.79 -7.27 -10.31
N ASP A 255 18.70 -7.99 -10.58
CA ASP A 255 17.40 -7.39 -10.91
C ASP A 255 16.74 -6.79 -9.65
N SER A 256 16.39 -5.52 -9.72
CA SER A 256 15.66 -4.80 -8.67
C SER A 256 14.68 -3.81 -9.28
N ILE A 257 13.70 -3.37 -8.49
CA ILE A 257 12.72 -2.39 -8.93
C ILE A 257 12.65 -1.20 -7.96
N ILE A 258 12.44 -0.01 -8.50
CA ILE A 258 12.40 1.23 -7.72
C ILE A 258 10.97 1.66 -7.39
N TYR A 259 10.83 2.41 -6.31
CA TYR A 259 9.56 3.02 -5.91
C TYR A 259 9.76 4.34 -5.15
N HIS A 260 9.45 5.47 -5.79
CA HIS A 260 9.58 6.79 -5.18
C HIS A 260 8.64 7.85 -5.78
N GLY A 261 8.46 8.96 -5.08
CA GLY A 261 7.49 10.00 -5.47
C GLY A 261 7.77 10.74 -6.78
N GLY A 262 8.98 10.62 -7.34
CA GLY A 262 9.32 11.14 -8.67
C GLY A 262 8.88 10.28 -9.86
N MET A 263 8.42 9.06 -9.64
CA MET A 263 7.94 8.17 -10.71
C MET A 263 6.51 8.53 -11.13
N GLU A 264 6.20 8.28 -12.41
CA GLU A 264 4.83 8.39 -12.90
C GLU A 264 3.91 7.38 -12.20
N GLN A 265 2.61 7.68 -12.16
CA GLN A 265 1.67 6.87 -11.38
C GLN A 265 1.57 5.42 -11.90
N ASP A 266 1.57 5.26 -13.22
CA ASP A 266 1.49 3.94 -13.86
C ASP A 266 2.78 3.14 -13.66
N GLU A 267 3.94 3.79 -13.59
CA GLU A 267 5.21 3.15 -13.23
C GLU A 267 5.20 2.66 -11.78
N ARG A 268 4.71 3.47 -10.84
CA ARG A 268 4.59 3.07 -9.43
C ARG A 268 3.65 1.91 -9.23
N GLU A 269 2.48 1.96 -9.85
CA GLU A 269 1.50 0.88 -9.78
C GLU A 269 2.07 -0.42 -10.38
N ARG A 270 2.75 -0.33 -11.52
CA ARG A 270 3.44 -1.46 -12.15
C ARG A 270 4.53 -2.04 -11.25
N ALA A 271 5.34 -1.18 -10.63
CA ALA A 271 6.41 -1.60 -9.74
C ALA A 271 5.89 -2.40 -8.54
N LEU A 272 4.83 -1.90 -7.90
CA LEU A 272 4.16 -2.61 -6.81
C LEU A 272 3.54 -3.93 -7.28
N ILE A 273 2.93 -3.97 -8.45
CA ILE A 273 2.37 -5.21 -9.01
C ILE A 273 3.47 -6.25 -9.24
N GLN A 274 4.58 -5.87 -9.87
CA GLN A 274 5.70 -6.76 -10.18
C GLN A 274 6.43 -7.23 -8.90
N PHE A 275 6.49 -6.39 -7.87
CA PHE A 275 7.02 -6.80 -6.57
C PHE A 275 6.07 -7.76 -5.85
N ARG A 276 4.77 -7.44 -5.76
CA ARG A 276 3.75 -8.26 -5.11
C ARG A 276 3.58 -9.64 -5.73
N ASN A 277 3.71 -9.73 -7.05
CA ASN A 277 3.58 -11.00 -7.77
C ASN A 277 4.91 -11.79 -7.83
N GLY A 278 5.96 -11.27 -7.21
CA GLY A 278 7.26 -11.92 -7.10
C GLY A 278 8.14 -11.80 -8.32
N SER A 279 7.80 -11.02 -9.35
CA SER A 279 8.68 -10.81 -10.53
C SER A 279 9.99 -10.10 -10.18
N TYR A 280 9.98 -9.33 -9.10
CA TYR A 280 11.18 -8.80 -8.44
C TYR A 280 11.14 -9.17 -6.96
N HIS A 281 12.29 -9.53 -6.40
CA HIS A 281 12.41 -9.82 -4.97
C HIS A 281 12.94 -8.63 -4.16
N THR A 282 13.46 -7.60 -4.83
CA THR A 282 14.03 -6.42 -4.17
C THR A 282 13.35 -5.14 -4.65
N LEU A 283 12.75 -4.43 -3.70
CA LEU A 283 12.17 -3.10 -3.88
C LEU A 283 13.11 -2.06 -3.27
N ILE A 284 13.59 -1.12 -4.09
CA ILE A 284 14.40 0.02 -3.64
C ILE A 284 13.48 1.23 -3.56
N CYS A 285 13.32 1.82 -2.39
CA CYS A 285 12.34 2.89 -2.23
C CYS A 285 12.77 4.00 -1.29
N THR A 286 12.08 5.13 -1.42
CA THR A 286 12.10 6.20 -0.42
C THR A 286 11.12 5.88 0.71
N ASP A 287 11.00 6.76 1.71
CA ASP A 287 9.98 6.64 2.77
C ASP A 287 8.53 6.58 2.27
N LEU A 288 8.28 6.87 0.98
CA LEU A 288 7.00 6.57 0.36
C LEU A 288 6.64 5.07 0.43
N GLY A 289 7.64 4.19 0.48
CA GLY A 289 7.45 2.74 0.57
C GLY A 289 7.27 2.18 1.98
N SER A 290 7.41 3.01 3.02
CA SER A 290 7.39 2.54 4.42
C SER A 290 5.98 2.49 5.03
N ARG A 291 4.96 3.10 4.41
CA ARG A 291 3.58 3.19 4.93
C ARG A 291 2.51 2.94 3.85
N GLY A 292 1.32 2.51 4.26
CA GLY A 292 0.15 2.36 3.39
C GLY A 292 0.24 1.42 2.17
N LEU A 293 1.37 0.73 1.95
CA LEU A 293 1.51 -0.23 0.86
C LEU A 293 1.03 -1.62 1.24
N ASP A 294 0.10 -2.16 0.46
CA ASP A 294 -0.26 -3.58 0.41
C ASP A 294 0.80 -4.35 -0.37
N ILE A 295 1.87 -4.74 0.33
CA ILE A 295 2.97 -5.56 -0.17
C ILE A 295 3.04 -6.87 0.62
N PRO A 296 3.61 -7.95 0.05
CA PRO A 296 3.75 -9.21 0.75
C PRO A 296 4.61 -9.04 2.00
N GLU A 297 4.59 -10.05 2.86
CA GLU A 297 5.48 -10.11 4.00
C GLU A 297 6.95 -10.07 3.57
N ILE A 298 7.72 -9.18 4.19
CA ILE A 298 9.12 -8.90 3.84
C ILE A 298 10.03 -9.63 4.82
N GLN A 299 11.01 -10.37 4.33
CA GLN A 299 12.02 -11.02 5.18
C GLN A 299 13.11 -10.03 5.62
N HIS A 300 13.53 -9.14 4.72
CA HIS A 300 14.68 -8.26 4.93
C HIS A 300 14.35 -6.80 4.70
N VAL A 301 14.66 -5.96 5.68
CA VAL A 301 14.67 -4.50 5.55
C VAL A 301 16.11 -4.03 5.59
N VAL A 302 16.54 -3.29 4.59
CA VAL A 302 17.90 -2.76 4.48
C VAL A 302 17.85 -1.24 4.52
N HIS A 303 18.47 -0.64 5.53
CA HIS A 303 18.65 0.80 5.61
C HIS A 303 19.95 1.18 4.88
N PHE A 304 19.83 1.49 3.59
CA PHE A 304 20.95 2.03 2.80
C PHE A 304 21.26 3.47 3.22
N GLN A 305 20.24 4.24 3.61
CA GLN A 305 20.38 5.53 4.28
C GLN A 305 19.44 5.56 5.49
N PHE A 306 19.85 6.16 6.60
CA PHE A 306 19.01 6.25 7.80
C PHE A 306 17.94 7.33 7.66
N PRO A 307 16.70 7.11 8.11
CA PRO A 307 15.68 8.16 8.11
C PRO A 307 16.05 9.29 9.09
N HIS A 308 15.41 10.45 8.95
CA HIS A 308 15.67 11.59 9.83
C HIS A 308 15.00 11.50 11.21
N SER A 309 13.94 10.68 11.35
CA SER A 309 13.20 10.52 12.60
C SER A 309 13.11 9.06 13.04
N GLU A 310 12.99 8.85 14.36
CA GLU A 310 12.77 7.54 14.98
C GLU A 310 11.46 6.91 14.49
N GLU A 311 10.41 7.73 14.36
CA GLU A 311 9.13 7.30 13.83
C GLU A 311 9.32 6.65 12.45
N ALA A 312 9.94 7.36 11.49
CA ALA A 312 10.20 6.82 10.16
C ALA A 312 11.03 5.53 10.20
N PHE A 313 11.99 5.40 11.13
CA PHE A 313 12.74 4.16 11.34
C PHE A 313 11.84 3.00 11.76
N ILE A 314 10.95 3.20 12.73
CA ILE A 314 9.97 2.22 13.18
C ILE A 314 9.09 1.77 12.00
N HIS A 315 8.65 2.68 11.14
CA HIS A 315 7.80 2.33 9.99
C HIS A 315 8.50 1.56 8.88
N ARG A 316 9.77 1.89 8.60
CA ARG A 316 10.59 1.10 7.68
C ARG A 316 10.72 -0.33 8.18
N ASN A 317 10.99 -0.51 9.47
CA ASN A 317 11.13 -1.83 10.08
C ASN A 317 9.80 -2.57 10.19
N GLY A 318 8.68 -1.87 10.38
CA GLY A 318 7.32 -2.44 10.36
C GLY A 318 6.87 -2.99 8.99
N ARG A 319 7.73 -2.99 7.97
CA ARG A 319 7.55 -3.72 6.71
C ARG A 319 7.90 -5.20 6.83
N THR A 320 8.80 -5.56 7.74
CA THR A 320 9.15 -6.95 8.06
C THR A 320 8.47 -7.40 9.35
N ALA A 321 8.62 -8.67 9.69
CA ALA A 321 8.11 -9.28 10.92
C ALA A 321 6.61 -8.94 11.12
N ARG A 322 5.72 -9.47 10.28
CA ARG A 322 4.28 -9.33 10.50
C ARG A 322 3.71 -10.68 10.94
N MET A 323 2.61 -10.71 11.68
CA MET A 323 1.82 -11.92 11.96
C MET A 323 2.63 -13.19 12.34
N LYS A 324 3.55 -13.08 13.32
CA LYS A 324 4.38 -14.16 13.90
C LYS A 324 5.57 -14.67 13.08
N ALA A 325 5.97 -14.04 11.98
CA ALA A 325 7.22 -14.40 11.29
C ALA A 325 8.43 -13.59 11.79
N ASN A 326 9.62 -14.17 11.65
CA ASN A 326 10.88 -13.50 11.96
C ASN A 326 11.29 -12.59 10.80
N GLY A 327 11.73 -11.37 11.12
CA GLY A 327 12.23 -10.39 10.18
C GLY A 327 13.65 -9.95 10.52
N SER A 328 14.43 -9.52 9.53
CA SER A 328 15.76 -8.95 9.76
C SER A 328 15.87 -7.52 9.24
N SER A 329 16.47 -6.65 10.05
CA SER A 329 16.77 -5.26 9.69
C SER A 329 18.27 -5.04 9.66
N TYR A 330 18.78 -4.56 8.53
CA TYR A 330 20.21 -4.40 8.26
C TYR A 330 20.56 -2.93 8.16
N LEU A 331 21.53 -2.49 8.97
CA LEU A 331 22.01 -1.12 9.01
C LEU A 331 23.34 -1.04 8.26
N LEU A 332 23.35 -0.47 7.05
CA LEU A 332 24.59 -0.24 6.30
C LEU A 332 25.25 1.03 6.83
N LEU A 333 26.33 0.85 7.57
CA LEU A 333 27.07 1.92 8.24
C LEU A 333 28.41 2.15 7.57
N ASN A 334 28.63 3.34 7.00
CA ASN A 334 29.99 3.75 6.66
C ASN A 334 30.77 4.07 7.93
N LYS A 335 32.10 3.89 7.89
CA LYS A 335 32.99 4.11 9.04
C LYS A 335 32.86 5.51 9.67
N ASP A 336 32.59 6.53 8.84
CA ASP A 336 32.57 7.95 9.23
C ASP A 336 31.17 8.58 9.09
N GLU A 337 30.11 7.77 8.97
CA GLU A 337 28.73 8.28 8.84
C GLU A 337 28.12 8.53 10.22
N ASN A 338 27.64 9.76 10.44
CA ASN A 338 26.92 10.11 11.66
C ASN A 338 25.62 9.29 11.76
N THR A 339 25.46 8.54 12.84
CA THR A 339 24.21 7.87 13.16
C THR A 339 23.25 8.85 13.83
N PRO A 340 21.94 8.82 13.52
CA PRO A 340 20.96 9.62 14.25
C PRO A 340 20.93 9.29 15.74
N ASP A 341 20.59 10.29 16.58
CA ASP A 341 20.59 10.13 18.05
C ASP A 341 19.62 9.06 18.55
N TYR A 342 18.54 8.81 17.81
CA TYR A 342 17.56 7.77 18.14
C TYR A 342 18.08 6.34 17.87
N LEU A 343 19.19 6.19 17.13
CA LEU A 343 19.65 4.90 16.65
C LEU A 343 20.67 4.29 17.61
N GLU A 344 20.26 3.26 18.33
CA GLU A 344 21.18 2.36 19.01
C GLU A 344 21.74 1.33 18.02
N VAL A 345 23.03 1.46 17.67
CA VAL A 345 23.67 0.53 16.72
C VAL A 345 23.75 -0.88 17.34
N PRO A 346 23.21 -1.91 16.66
CA PRO A 346 23.28 -3.29 17.15
C PRO A 346 24.72 -3.76 17.31
N ARG A 347 25.01 -4.46 18.40
CA ARG A 347 26.33 -5.08 18.63
C ARG A 347 26.59 -6.27 17.68
N ALA A 348 25.52 -6.90 17.20
CA ALA A 348 25.62 -8.04 16.30
C ALA A 348 25.99 -7.56 14.89
N GLU A 349 27.23 -7.83 14.47
CA GLU A 349 27.66 -7.63 13.08
C GLU A 349 27.17 -8.81 12.21
N TYR A 350 26.49 -8.50 11.09
CA TYR A 350 26.16 -9.51 10.10
C TYR A 350 27.41 -9.94 9.34
N LYS A 351 27.60 -11.25 9.24
CA LYS A 351 28.73 -11.85 8.53
C LYS A 351 28.20 -12.54 7.28
N LEU A 352 28.72 -12.14 6.13
CA LEU A 352 28.42 -12.79 4.87
C LEU A 352 28.84 -14.27 4.92
N PRO A 353 28.10 -15.15 4.21
CA PRO A 353 28.55 -16.52 4.01
C PRO A 353 29.89 -16.55 3.25
N ILE A 354 30.71 -17.57 3.52
CA ILE A 354 32.04 -17.74 2.89
C ILE A 354 31.93 -17.81 1.36
N ASN A 355 30.89 -18.48 0.87
CA ASN A 355 30.57 -18.56 -0.54
C ASN A 355 29.30 -17.74 -0.79
N LEU A 356 29.47 -16.57 -1.39
CA LEU A 356 28.34 -15.76 -1.82
C LEU A 356 27.69 -16.41 -3.06
N PRO A 357 26.37 -16.61 -3.06
CA PRO A 357 25.67 -17.07 -4.25
C PRO A 357 25.65 -15.94 -5.30
N HIS A 358 25.53 -16.32 -6.57
CA HIS A 358 25.29 -15.35 -7.64
C HIS A 358 23.86 -14.77 -7.55
N PRO A 359 23.61 -13.57 -8.09
CA PRO A 359 22.27 -13.01 -8.21
C PRO A 359 21.28 -14.00 -8.81
N ILE A 360 20.15 -14.21 -8.12
CA ILE A 360 19.10 -15.13 -8.56
C ILE A 360 18.00 -14.33 -9.22
N ALA A 361 17.75 -14.60 -10.50
CA ALA A 361 16.59 -14.06 -11.20
C ALA A 361 15.30 -14.68 -10.63
N SER A 362 14.24 -13.88 -10.52
CA SER A 362 12.94 -14.38 -10.07
C SER A 362 12.41 -15.50 -10.97
N SER A 363 11.77 -16.51 -10.40
CA SER A 363 11.05 -17.53 -11.18
C SER A 363 9.81 -16.99 -11.92
N TRP A 364 9.39 -15.77 -11.62
CA TRP A 364 8.23 -15.09 -12.19
C TRP A 364 8.64 -13.96 -13.13
N VAL A 365 7.82 -13.74 -14.15
CA VAL A 365 7.88 -12.58 -15.04
C VAL A 365 6.47 -12.06 -15.24
N THR A 366 6.29 -10.74 -15.22
CA THR A 366 4.98 -10.12 -15.41
C THR A 366 4.71 -9.85 -16.88
N LEU A 367 3.58 -10.31 -17.39
CA LEU A 367 3.02 -9.90 -18.67
C LEU A 367 2.07 -8.73 -18.49
N TYR A 368 2.15 -7.75 -19.40
CA TYR A 368 1.23 -6.64 -19.55
C TYR A 368 0.18 -6.95 -20.62
N PHE A 369 -1.07 -6.57 -20.34
CA PHE A 369 -2.20 -6.59 -21.27
C PHE A 369 -2.82 -5.20 -21.33
N SER A 370 -2.99 -4.66 -22.54
CA SER A 370 -3.56 -3.31 -22.74
C SER A 370 -5.07 -3.18 -22.55
N GLY A 371 -5.68 -4.05 -21.74
CA GLY A 371 -7.11 -4.01 -21.48
C GLY A 371 -7.45 -4.43 -20.05
N GLY A 372 -8.44 -3.78 -19.46
CA GLY A 372 -8.81 -3.94 -18.05
C GLY A 372 -10.31 -4.03 -17.80
N LYS A 373 -10.74 -3.65 -16.60
CA LYS A 373 -12.15 -3.68 -16.15
C LYS A 373 -13.07 -2.88 -17.07
N LYS A 374 -12.64 -1.69 -17.53
CA LYS A 374 -13.42 -0.84 -18.46
C LYS A 374 -13.56 -1.47 -19.83
N ASP A 375 -12.64 -2.35 -20.20
CA ASP A 375 -12.71 -3.20 -21.39
C ASP A 375 -13.51 -4.49 -21.17
N LYS A 376 -14.19 -4.64 -20.03
CA LYS A 376 -14.93 -5.86 -19.64
C LYS A 376 -14.03 -7.10 -19.57
N ILE A 377 -12.74 -6.91 -19.29
CA ILE A 377 -11.78 -7.99 -19.02
C ILE A 377 -11.69 -8.16 -17.51
N ASN A 378 -11.81 -9.40 -17.04
CA ASN A 378 -11.66 -9.76 -15.64
C ASN A 378 -10.53 -10.78 -15.44
N LYS A 379 -10.22 -11.12 -14.18
CA LYS A 379 -9.16 -12.07 -13.83
C LYS A 379 -9.36 -13.44 -14.48
N ILE A 380 -10.59 -13.95 -14.51
CA ILE A 380 -10.92 -15.28 -15.06
C ILE A 380 -10.68 -15.29 -16.57
N ASP A 381 -10.99 -14.19 -17.26
CA ASP A 381 -10.72 -14.05 -18.70
C ASP A 381 -9.22 -14.19 -19.01
N ILE A 382 -8.34 -13.60 -18.17
CA ILE A 382 -6.88 -13.71 -18.32
C ILE A 382 -6.38 -15.13 -18.01
N VAL A 383 -6.87 -15.75 -16.93
CA VAL A 383 -6.52 -17.15 -16.58
C VAL A 383 -6.92 -18.09 -17.73
N GLY A 384 -8.16 -17.98 -18.20
CA GLY A 384 -8.66 -18.82 -19.30
C GLY A 384 -7.87 -18.62 -20.59
N PHE A 385 -7.51 -17.38 -20.91
CA PHE A 385 -6.67 -17.08 -22.07
C PHE A 385 -5.27 -17.69 -21.96
N LEU A 386 -4.59 -17.52 -20.82
CA LEU A 386 -3.25 -18.08 -20.60
C LEU A 386 -3.26 -19.61 -20.60
N GLY A 387 -4.30 -20.24 -20.04
CA GLY A 387 -4.45 -21.70 -20.08
C GLY A 387 -4.76 -22.23 -21.48
N GLN A 388 -5.76 -21.68 -22.17
CA GLN A 388 -6.23 -22.22 -23.45
C GLN A 388 -5.36 -21.83 -24.64
N LYS A 389 -4.86 -20.59 -24.69
CA LYS A 389 -4.06 -20.05 -25.79
C LYS A 389 -2.57 -20.10 -25.49
N GLY A 390 -2.20 -19.93 -24.22
CA GLY A 390 -0.81 -20.02 -23.78
C GLY A 390 -0.35 -21.43 -23.43
N ASN A 391 -1.28 -22.39 -23.33
CA ASN A 391 -1.00 -23.77 -22.88
C ASN A 391 -0.27 -23.82 -21.52
N LEU A 392 -0.55 -22.87 -20.63
CA LEU A 392 0.01 -22.84 -19.29
C LEU A 392 -0.84 -23.66 -18.32
N LEU A 393 -0.17 -24.35 -17.41
CA LEU A 393 -0.78 -24.99 -16.25
C LEU A 393 -1.13 -23.95 -15.18
N LYS A 394 -1.98 -24.33 -14.22
CA LYS A 394 -2.47 -23.42 -13.18
C LYS A 394 -1.33 -22.88 -12.30
N GLU A 395 -0.38 -23.75 -11.98
CA GLU A 395 0.82 -23.47 -11.19
C GLU A 395 1.85 -22.58 -11.91
N GLU A 396 1.72 -22.44 -13.23
CA GLU A 396 2.57 -21.59 -14.06
C GLU A 396 2.01 -20.16 -14.20
N ILE A 397 0.81 -19.93 -13.69
CA ILE A 397 0.13 -18.64 -13.67
C ILE A 397 0.10 -18.14 -12.22
N GLY A 398 0.82 -17.05 -11.97
CA GLY A 398 0.93 -16.43 -10.66
C GLY A 398 -0.19 -15.42 -10.38
N LEU A 399 0.12 -14.42 -9.55
CA LEU A 399 -0.82 -13.36 -9.22
C LEU A 399 -1.21 -12.56 -10.48
N ILE A 400 -2.52 -12.29 -10.62
CA ILE A 400 -3.09 -11.48 -11.69
C ILE A 400 -3.76 -10.26 -11.06
N THR A 401 -3.39 -9.09 -11.56
CA THR A 401 -3.97 -7.80 -11.18
C THR A 401 -4.68 -7.21 -12.40
N VAL A 402 -5.94 -6.83 -12.24
CA VAL A 402 -6.72 -6.19 -13.31
C VAL A 402 -7.10 -4.77 -12.88
N LEU A 403 -6.57 -3.80 -13.60
CA LEU A 403 -6.83 -2.37 -13.43
C LEU A 403 -7.99 -1.92 -14.32
N ASP A 404 -8.28 -0.63 -14.36
CA ASP A 404 -9.34 -0.08 -15.20
C ASP A 404 -9.08 -0.27 -16.70
N PHE A 405 -7.85 -0.01 -17.15
CA PHE A 405 -7.48 -0.02 -18.58
C PHE A 405 -6.32 -0.98 -18.91
N ALA A 406 -5.86 -1.76 -17.95
CA ALA A 406 -4.77 -2.70 -18.14
C ALA A 406 -4.96 -3.93 -17.23
N ALA A 407 -4.26 -5.01 -17.57
CA ALA A 407 -4.11 -6.17 -16.69
C ALA A 407 -2.66 -6.63 -16.69
N TYR A 408 -2.27 -7.26 -15.58
CA TYR A 408 -0.93 -7.79 -15.36
C TYR A 408 -1.04 -9.22 -14.85
N ALA A 409 -0.24 -10.14 -15.39
CA ALA A 409 -0.21 -11.52 -14.97
C ALA A 409 1.22 -12.01 -14.79
N ALA A 410 1.56 -12.50 -13.60
CA ALA A 410 2.81 -13.23 -13.41
C ALA A 410 2.71 -14.61 -14.08
N VAL A 411 3.77 -15.01 -14.79
CA VAL A 411 3.92 -16.33 -15.39
C VAL A 411 5.32 -16.86 -15.12
N LYS A 412 5.51 -18.18 -15.17
CA LYS A 412 6.84 -18.78 -14.98
C LYS A 412 7.83 -18.34 -16.05
N ARG A 413 9.01 -17.86 -15.61
CA ARG A 413 10.06 -17.27 -16.46
C ARG A 413 10.44 -18.16 -17.64
N ASP A 414 10.59 -19.45 -17.40
CA ASP A 414 11.08 -20.42 -18.39
C ASP A 414 10.15 -20.54 -19.61
N HIS A 415 8.86 -20.22 -19.46
CA HIS A 415 7.86 -20.32 -20.51
C HIS A 415 7.65 -19.02 -21.30
N VAL A 416 8.12 -17.87 -20.81
CA VAL A 416 7.74 -16.53 -21.31
C VAL A 416 8.02 -16.36 -22.80
N LYS A 417 9.19 -16.81 -23.28
CA LYS A 417 9.60 -16.61 -24.68
C LYS A 417 8.70 -17.39 -25.65
N ALA A 418 8.44 -18.66 -25.35
CA ALA A 418 7.56 -19.51 -26.15
C ALA A 418 6.10 -19.03 -26.05
N LEU A 419 5.66 -18.72 -24.83
CA LEU A 419 4.32 -18.21 -24.55
C LEU A 419 4.00 -16.96 -25.37
N LEU A 420 4.88 -15.94 -25.36
CA LEU A 420 4.66 -14.69 -26.08
C LEU A 420 4.59 -14.89 -27.59
N ALA A 421 5.34 -15.84 -28.16
CA ALA A 421 5.24 -16.18 -29.57
C ALA A 421 3.85 -16.71 -29.94
N THR A 422 3.23 -17.48 -29.03
CA THR A 422 1.90 -18.06 -29.22
C THR A 422 0.77 -17.05 -28.98
N ILE A 423 0.83 -16.26 -27.90
CA ILE A 423 -0.33 -15.49 -27.45
C ILE A 423 -0.42 -14.07 -28.03
N ARG A 424 0.68 -13.50 -28.54
CA ARG A 424 0.74 -12.07 -28.93
C ARG A 424 -0.27 -11.65 -30.01
N HIS A 425 -0.70 -12.60 -30.84
CA HIS A 425 -1.68 -12.34 -31.91
C HIS A 425 -3.08 -12.88 -31.61
N GLU A 426 -3.25 -13.58 -30.49
CA GLU A 426 -4.52 -14.14 -30.07
C GLU A 426 -5.43 -13.06 -29.44
N LYS A 427 -6.71 -13.40 -29.34
CA LYS A 427 -7.73 -12.50 -28.79
C LYS A 427 -8.10 -12.90 -27.37
N VAL A 428 -8.08 -11.95 -26.45
CA VAL A 428 -8.65 -12.10 -25.11
C VAL A 428 -10.12 -11.71 -25.19
N LYS A 429 -11.04 -12.65 -24.95
CA LYS A 429 -12.49 -12.40 -25.00
C LYS A 429 -12.95 -11.72 -26.30
N GLY A 430 -12.40 -12.18 -27.43
CA GLY A 430 -12.69 -11.62 -28.75
C GLY A 430 -12.05 -10.26 -29.07
N LYS A 431 -11.29 -9.67 -28.13
CA LYS A 431 -10.57 -8.40 -28.32
C LYS A 431 -9.09 -8.62 -28.58
N LYS A 432 -8.51 -7.86 -29.51
CA LYS A 432 -7.07 -7.83 -29.75
C LYS A 432 -6.44 -6.85 -28.77
N LEU A 433 -5.57 -7.35 -27.89
CA LEU A 433 -4.83 -6.55 -26.91
C LEU A 433 -3.36 -6.53 -27.26
N LYS A 434 -2.64 -5.47 -26.85
CA LYS A 434 -1.18 -5.49 -26.81
C LYS A 434 -0.77 -6.38 -25.63
N ILE A 435 0.04 -7.40 -25.90
CA ILE A 435 0.57 -8.33 -24.91
C ILE A 435 2.10 -8.34 -25.01
N GLU A 436 2.77 -7.99 -23.92
CA GLU A 436 4.22 -7.91 -23.85
C GLU A 436 4.73 -8.15 -22.43
N ILE A 437 6.05 -8.31 -22.27
CA ILE A 437 6.66 -8.32 -20.94
C ILE A 437 6.51 -6.92 -20.36
N SER A 438 5.97 -6.84 -19.15
CA SER A 438 5.96 -5.62 -18.36
C SER A 438 7.41 -5.29 -17.99
N LYS A 439 7.94 -4.23 -18.57
CA LYS A 439 9.26 -3.69 -18.24
C LYS A 439 9.14 -2.60 -17.18
#